data_AF-A0AAU5KTH2-F1
#
_entry.id   AF-A0AAU5KTH2-F1
#
_cell.length_a   1.000
_cell.length_b   1.000
_cell.length_c   1.000
_cell.angle_alpha   90.00
_cell.angle_beta   90.00
_cell.angle_gamma   90.00
#
_symmetry.space_group_name_H-M   'P 1'
#
loop_
_entity.id
_entity.type
_entity.pdbx_description
1 polymer ?
#
loop_
_entity_poly.entity_id
_entity_poly.type
_entity_poly.pdbx_seq_one_letter_code
_entity_poly.pdbx_strand_id
1 'polypeptide(L)'
;MNPGPLLSAVAAVTVAMTALAVAHRLRPALPEGEDPPEPHPALASIGSGLLSGFILLTGFLVATGWAARSTGVVPPGGLYIADLAAGTAVLLFPSLSGLPFTARHATAVCFFAALVGYTMSLAVQLRP
;
A
#
# COMPACT_ATOMS: atom_id res chain seq x y z
N MET A 1 23.12 3.62 10.62
CA MET A 1 22.06 3.24 9.65
C MET A 1 20.87 4.14 9.86
N ASN A 2 20.22 4.65 8.81
CA ASN A 2 18.98 5.42 8.94
C ASN A 2 17.81 4.44 9.23
N PRO A 3 17.12 4.53 10.39
CA PRO A 3 16.00 3.63 10.70
C PRO A 3 14.71 3.97 9.94
N GLY A 4 14.65 5.09 9.21
CA GLY A 4 13.46 5.57 8.50
C GLY A 4 12.75 4.54 7.62
N PRO A 5 13.44 3.79 6.73
CA PRO A 5 12.80 2.78 5.89
C PRO A 5 12.16 1.65 6.70
N LEU A 6 12.81 1.24 7.78
CA LEU A 6 12.34 0.16 8.63
C LEU A 6 11.10 0.59 9.42
N LEU A 7 11.12 1.80 9.99
CA LEU A 7 9.96 2.36 10.71
C LEU A 7 8.76 2.53 9.78
N SER A 8 8.98 2.99 8.54
CA SER A 8 7.93 3.13 7.53
C SER A 8 7.36 1.78 7.11
N ALA A 9 8.20 0.76 6.92
CA ALA A 9 7.76 -0.60 6.64
C ALA A 9 6.91 -1.17 7.78
N VAL A 10 7.34 -1.01 9.03
CA VAL A 10 6.57 -1.43 10.21
C VAL A 10 5.24 -0.71 10.27
N ALA A 11 5.22 0.62 10.09
CA ALA A 11 3.98 1.41 10.09
C ALA A 11 3.00 0.96 9.01
N ALA A 12 3.48 0.72 7.78
CA ALA A 12 2.66 0.23 6.68
C ALA A 12 2.08 -1.16 6.97
N VAL A 13 2.89 -2.07 7.52
CA VAL A 13 2.42 -3.40 7.98
C VAL A 13 1.33 -3.25 9.04
N THR A 14 1.54 -2.40 10.04
CA THR A 14 0.56 -2.15 11.10
C THR A 14 -0.76 -1.64 10.51
N VAL A 15 -0.72 -0.69 9.58
CA VAL A 15 -1.91 -0.15 8.91
C VAL A 15 -2.66 -1.25 8.15
N ALA A 16 -1.97 -1.98 7.27
CA ALA A 16 -2.60 -3.01 6.44
C ALA A 16 -3.18 -4.16 7.27
N MET A 17 -2.44 -4.63 8.28
CA MET A 17 -2.88 -5.73 9.14
C MET A 17 -4.03 -5.31 10.07
N THR A 18 -4.00 -4.09 10.60
CA THR A 18 -5.08 -3.58 11.44
C THR A 18 -6.35 -3.41 10.61
N ALA A 19 -6.25 -2.83 9.41
CA ALA A 19 -7.38 -2.71 8.50
C ALA A 19 -7.97 -4.08 8.15
N LEU A 20 -7.13 -5.07 7.88
CA LEU A 20 -7.58 -6.42 7.52
C LEU A 20 -8.28 -7.11 8.69
N ALA A 21 -7.71 -7.00 9.90
CA ALA A 21 -8.30 -7.55 11.11
C ALA A 21 -9.63 -6.89 11.47
N VAL A 22 -9.73 -5.56 11.34
CA VAL A 22 -10.98 -4.81 11.55
C VAL A 22 -12.03 -5.20 10.52
N ALA A 23 -11.67 -5.23 9.23
CA ALA A 23 -12.58 -5.64 8.17
C ALA A 23 -13.08 -7.07 8.36
N HIS A 24 -12.22 -7.99 8.79
CA HIS A 24 -12.62 -9.36 9.08
C HIS A 24 -13.62 -9.45 10.24
N ARG A 25 -13.44 -8.65 11.30
CA ARG A 25 -14.37 -8.59 12.44
C ARG A 25 -15.71 -7.97 12.11
N LEU A 26 -15.74 -6.99 11.21
CA LEU A 26 -16.97 -6.28 10.82
C LEU A 26 -17.78 -7.03 9.75
N ARG A 27 -17.24 -8.13 9.19
CA ARG A 27 -17.98 -8.89 8.17
C ARG A 27 -19.19 -9.60 8.79
N PRO A 28 -20.36 -9.51 8.13
CA PRO A 28 -21.51 -10.33 8.48
C PRO A 28 -21.13 -11.82 8.42
N ALA A 29 -21.62 -12.61 9.38
CA ALA A 29 -21.53 -14.06 9.27
C ALA A 29 -22.37 -14.52 8.07
N LEU A 30 -21.80 -15.37 7.22
CA LEU A 30 -22.58 -15.98 6.16
C LEU A 30 -23.60 -16.94 6.77
N PRO A 31 -24.85 -16.96 6.26
CA PRO A 31 -25.80 -18.02 6.58
C PRO A 31 -25.21 -19.40 6.30
N GLU A 32 -25.51 -20.38 7.15
CA GLU A 32 -25.05 -21.76 6.95
C GLU A 32 -25.54 -22.30 5.60
N GLY A 33 -24.60 -22.70 4.73
CA GLY A 33 -24.89 -23.29 3.42
C GLY A 33 -24.79 -22.35 2.22
N GLU A 34 -24.51 -21.06 2.43
CA GLU A 34 -24.18 -20.14 1.34
C GLU A 34 -22.66 -20.05 1.12
N ASP A 35 -22.24 -20.07 -0.14
CA ASP A 35 -20.86 -19.81 -0.52
C ASP A 35 -20.53 -18.32 -0.35
N PRO A 36 -19.28 -17.96 0.02
CA PRO A 36 -18.84 -16.57 0.04
C PRO A 36 -19.13 -15.93 -1.33
N PRO A 37 -19.76 -14.74 -1.38
CA PRO A 37 -20.01 -14.09 -2.65
C PRO A 37 -18.67 -13.89 -3.37
N GLU A 38 -18.60 -14.35 -4.63
CA GLU A 38 -17.41 -14.15 -5.44
C GLU A 38 -17.10 -12.64 -5.53
N PRO A 39 -15.82 -12.24 -5.38
CA PRO A 39 -15.46 -10.85 -5.54
C PRO A 39 -15.85 -10.37 -6.94
N HIS A 40 -16.60 -9.27 -6.99
CA HIS A 40 -16.98 -8.67 -8.27
C HIS A 40 -15.72 -8.39 -9.12
N PRO A 41 -15.67 -8.75 -10.42
CA PRO A 41 -14.46 -8.67 -11.24
C PRO A 41 -13.85 -7.26 -11.31
N ALA A 42 -14.68 -6.22 -11.16
CA ALA A 42 -14.23 -4.83 -11.05
C ALA A 42 -13.28 -4.58 -9.86
N LEU A 43 -13.37 -5.35 -8.77
CA LEU A 43 -12.44 -5.22 -7.65
C LEU A 43 -11.02 -5.61 -8.06
N ALA A 44 -10.85 -6.63 -8.90
CA ALA A 44 -9.54 -7.03 -9.39
C ALA A 44 -8.88 -5.94 -10.26
N SER A 45 -9.66 -5.26 -11.12
CA SER A 45 -9.15 -4.16 -11.95
C SER A 45 -8.86 -2.90 -11.14
N ILE A 46 -9.63 -2.63 -10.07
CA ILE A 46 -9.33 -1.55 -9.12
C ILE A 46 -8.01 -1.84 -8.41
N GLY A 47 -7.80 -3.07 -7.93
CA GLY A 47 -6.56 -3.46 -7.27
C GLY A 47 -5.33 -3.31 -8.16
N SER A 48 -5.42 -3.78 -9.41
CA SER A 48 -4.32 -3.61 -10.37
C SER A 48 -4.08 -2.14 -10.72
N GLY A 49 -5.13 -1.36 -10.94
CA GLY A 49 -5.03 0.07 -11.23
C GLY A 49 -4.39 0.87 -10.09
N LEU A 50 -4.80 0.62 -8.84
CA LEU A 50 -4.21 1.26 -7.66
C LEU A 50 -2.73 0.93 -7.52
N LEU A 51 -2.37 -0.35 -7.68
CA LEU A 51 -0.99 -0.79 -7.57
C LEU A 51 -0.11 -0.23 -8.70
N SER A 52 -0.59 -0.24 -9.94
CA SER A 52 0.11 0.38 -11.07
C SER A 52 0.29 1.89 -10.88
N GLY A 53 -0.76 2.59 -10.43
CA GLY A 53 -0.70 4.02 -10.15
C GLY A 53 0.33 4.36 -9.07
N PHE A 54 0.33 3.61 -7.97
CA PHE A 54 1.34 3.72 -6.91
C PHE A 54 2.76 3.48 -7.45
N ILE A 55 3.00 2.38 -8.16
CA ILE A 55 4.33 2.06 -8.70
C ILE A 55 4.84 3.17 -9.62
N LEU A 56 3.99 3.68 -10.51
CA LEU A 56 4.37 4.76 -11.43
C LEU A 56 4.69 6.06 -10.68
N LEU A 57 3.86 6.42 -9.70
CA LEU A 57 4.04 7.65 -8.94
C LEU A 57 5.25 7.60 -8.01
N THR A 58 5.41 6.52 -7.24
CA THR A 58 6.58 6.32 -6.37
C THR A 58 7.86 6.21 -7.21
N GLY A 59 7.80 5.47 -8.33
CA GLY A 59 8.93 5.34 -9.26
C GLY A 59 9.35 6.70 -9.82
N PHE A 60 8.39 7.54 -10.20
CA PHE A 60 8.65 8.91 -10.63
C PHE A 60 9.31 9.76 -9.53
N LEU A 61 8.82 9.69 -8.28
CA LEU A 61 9.41 10.42 -7.14
C LEU A 61 10.83 9.95 -6.82
N VAL A 62 11.10 8.65 -6.90
CA VAL A 62 12.45 8.10 -6.73
C VAL A 62 13.37 8.63 -7.84
N ALA A 63 12.96 8.53 -9.10
CA ALA A 63 13.75 8.99 -10.24
C ALA A 63 14.02 10.50 -10.18
N THR A 64 13.01 11.30 -9.88
CA THR A 64 13.14 12.76 -9.76
C THR A 64 13.93 13.17 -8.53
N GLY A 65 13.83 12.47 -7.39
CA GLY A 65 14.67 12.72 -6.22
C GLY A 65 16.16 12.48 -6.52
N TRP A 66 16.48 11.42 -7.26
CA TRP A 66 17.84 11.21 -7.76
C TRP A 66 18.30 12.32 -8.71
N ALA A 67 17.47 12.70 -9.68
CA ALA A 67 17.78 13.76 -10.63
C ALA A 67 17.91 15.14 -9.97
N ALA A 68 17.15 15.42 -8.91
CA ALA A 68 17.19 16.68 -8.18
C ALA A 68 18.58 16.94 -7.56
N ARG A 69 19.32 15.89 -7.22
CA ARG A 69 20.69 16.02 -6.68
C ARG A 69 21.70 16.58 -7.67
N SER A 70 21.49 16.37 -8.97
CA SER A 70 22.38 16.91 -10.02
C SER A 70 21.80 18.16 -10.68
N THR A 71 20.48 18.32 -10.71
CA THR A 71 19.80 19.41 -11.44
C THR A 71 19.31 20.55 -10.54
N GLY A 72 19.18 20.33 -9.24
CA GLY A 72 18.58 21.30 -8.30
C GLY A 72 17.06 21.47 -8.45
N VAL A 73 16.43 20.78 -9.40
CA VAL A 73 14.97 20.86 -9.63
C VAL A 73 14.25 19.89 -8.71
N VAL A 74 13.47 20.43 -7.77
CA VAL A 74 12.77 19.63 -6.75
C VAL A 74 11.35 19.28 -7.22
N PRO A 75 10.90 18.02 -7.10
CA PRO A 75 9.52 17.66 -7.40
C PRO A 75 8.54 18.38 -6.47
N PRO A 76 7.37 18.81 -6.98
CA PRO A 76 6.39 19.55 -6.19
C PRO A 76 5.84 18.72 -5.04
N GLY A 77 5.67 19.37 -3.88
CA GLY A 77 5.21 18.72 -2.64
C GLY A 77 3.89 17.95 -2.78
N GLY A 78 2.99 18.41 -3.66
CA GLY A 78 1.72 17.74 -3.94
C GLY A 78 1.87 16.31 -4.45
N LEU A 79 2.96 15.98 -5.15
CA LEU A 79 3.21 14.61 -5.63
C LEU A 79 3.51 13.64 -4.50
N TYR A 80 4.19 14.09 -3.44
CA TYR A 80 4.43 13.26 -2.25
C TYR A 80 3.14 12.99 -1.48
N ILE A 81 2.21 13.96 -1.45
CA ILE A 81 0.88 13.78 -0.85
C ILE A 81 0.08 12.78 -1.68
N ALA A 82 0.12 12.89 -3.01
CA ALA A 82 -0.54 11.95 -3.91
C ALA A 82 0.04 10.52 -3.77
N ASP A 83 1.36 10.39 -3.61
CA ASP A 83 2.03 9.11 -3.37
C ASP A 83 1.62 8.49 -2.03
N LEU A 84 1.53 9.32 -0.98
CA LEU A 84 1.01 8.91 0.32
C LEU A 84 -0.43 8.40 0.24
N ALA A 85 -1.29 9.11 -0.51
CA ALA A 85 -2.67 8.72 -0.72
C ALA A 85 -2.78 7.40 -1.51
N ALA A 86 -1.99 7.26 -2.60
CA ALA A 86 -1.95 6.05 -3.41
C ALA A 86 -1.45 4.84 -2.61
N GLY A 87 -0.33 5.00 -1.88
CA GLY A 87 0.21 3.97 -1.00
C GLY A 87 -0.80 3.55 0.07
N THR A 88 -1.50 4.51 0.69
CA THR A 88 -2.56 4.21 1.67
C THR A 88 -3.71 3.42 1.05
N ALA A 89 -4.21 3.83 -0.12
CA ALA A 89 -5.27 3.11 -0.82
C ALA A 89 -4.86 1.66 -1.14
N VAL A 90 -3.62 1.47 -1.58
CA VAL A 90 -3.03 0.16 -1.87
C VAL A 90 -2.92 -0.71 -0.61
N LEU A 91 -2.52 -0.14 0.54
CA LEU A 91 -2.46 -0.86 1.83
C LEU A 91 -3.84 -1.28 2.34
N LEU A 92 -4.87 -0.48 2.07
CA LEU A 92 -6.24 -0.77 2.49
C LEU A 92 -6.96 -1.75 1.57
N PHE A 93 -6.54 -1.84 0.30
CA PHE A 93 -7.22 -2.65 -0.73
C PHE A 93 -7.44 -4.12 -0.34
N PRO A 94 -6.49 -4.87 0.25
CA PRO A 94 -6.75 -6.24 0.71
C PRO A 94 -7.91 -6.34 1.72
N SER A 95 -8.10 -5.33 2.55
CA SER A 95 -9.20 -5.31 3.52
C SER A 95 -10.53 -5.06 2.83
N LEU A 96 -10.54 -4.13 1.86
CA LEU A 96 -11.71 -3.75 1.06
C LEU A 96 -12.14 -4.83 0.06
N SER A 97 -11.19 -5.63 -0.45
CA SER A 97 -11.45 -6.66 -1.44
C SER A 97 -12.07 -7.94 -0.86
N GLY A 98 -12.28 -8.00 0.45
CA GLY A 98 -12.90 -9.17 1.07
C GLY A 98 -11.92 -10.31 1.35
N LEU A 99 -10.61 -10.05 1.38
CA LEU A 99 -9.60 -11.09 1.61
C LEU A 99 -9.75 -11.73 3.00
N PRO A 100 -9.76 -13.08 3.14
CA PRO A 100 -10.01 -13.73 4.42
C PRO A 100 -8.77 -13.71 5.32
N PHE A 101 -8.97 -13.53 6.62
CA PHE A 101 -7.88 -13.41 7.61
C PHE A 101 -7.28 -14.78 8.00
N THR A 102 -6.62 -15.42 7.05
CA THR A 102 -5.87 -16.67 7.26
C THR A 102 -4.38 -16.38 7.37
N ALA A 103 -3.60 -17.30 7.96
CA ALA A 103 -2.15 -17.15 8.11
C ALA A 103 -1.43 -16.89 6.75
N ARG A 104 -1.90 -17.53 5.67
CA ARG A 104 -1.36 -17.35 4.32
C ARG A 104 -1.55 -15.91 3.83
N HIS A 105 -2.76 -15.39 3.94
CA HIS A 105 -3.09 -14.04 3.49
C HIS A 105 -2.46 -12.96 4.36
N ALA A 106 -2.45 -13.16 5.68
CA ALA A 106 -1.76 -12.28 6.62
C ALA A 106 -0.27 -12.16 6.27
N THR A 107 0.41 -13.28 6.02
CA THR A 107 1.82 -13.28 5.61
C THR A 107 2.03 -12.51 4.30
N ALA A 108 1.19 -12.74 3.30
CA ALA A 108 1.27 -12.03 2.02
C ALA A 108 1.07 -10.52 2.18
N VAL A 109 0.07 -10.10 2.96
CA VAL A 109 -0.23 -8.70 3.23
C VAL A 109 0.91 -8.02 4.01
N CYS A 110 1.53 -8.72 4.97
CA CYS A 110 2.71 -8.22 5.68
C CYS A 110 3.87 -7.92 4.73
N PHE A 111 4.28 -8.87 3.88
CA PHE A 111 5.40 -8.64 2.95
C PHE A 111 5.11 -7.54 1.95
N PHE A 112 3.88 -7.51 1.44
CA PHE A 112 3.41 -6.48 0.55
C PHE A 112 3.48 -5.09 1.19
N ALA A 113 2.90 -4.95 2.39
CA ALA A 113 2.86 -3.68 3.11
C ALA A 113 4.26 -3.22 3.52
N ALA A 114 5.13 -4.14 3.93
CA ALA A 114 6.53 -3.83 4.25
C ALA A 114 7.26 -3.24 3.02
N LEU A 115 7.04 -3.81 1.84
CA LEU A 115 7.63 -3.30 0.60
C LEU A 115 7.11 -1.89 0.26
N VAL A 116 5.80 -1.67 0.33
CA VAL A 116 5.18 -0.34 0.10
C VAL A 116 5.74 0.71 1.06
N GLY A 117 5.77 0.41 2.36
CA GLY A 117 6.32 1.33 3.36
C GLY A 117 7.80 1.63 3.14
N TYR A 118 8.59 0.63 2.74
CA TYR A 118 9.99 0.81 2.42
C TYR A 118 10.20 1.73 1.20
N THR A 119 9.48 1.52 0.10
CA THR A 119 9.65 2.31 -1.14
C THR A 119 9.20 3.75 -0.97
N MET A 120 8.11 3.99 -0.24
CA MET A 120 7.68 5.36 0.10
C MET A 120 8.72 6.10 0.94
N SER A 121 9.32 5.42 1.91
CA SER A 121 10.38 6.01 2.73
C SER A 121 11.61 6.39 1.90
N LEU A 122 11.96 5.57 0.90
CA LEU A 122 13.02 5.90 -0.05
C LEU A 122 12.69 7.13 -0.87
N ALA A 123 11.47 7.23 -1.42
CA ALA A 123 11.04 8.39 -2.20
C ALA A 123 11.17 9.70 -1.40
N VAL A 124 10.79 9.68 -0.12
CA VAL A 124 10.93 10.84 0.78
C VAL A 124 12.39 11.14 1.12
N GLN A 125 13.21 10.13 1.39
CA GLN A 125 14.62 10.32 1.73
C GLN A 125 15.49 10.81 0.56
N LEU A 126 15.00 10.63 -0.67
CA LEU A 126 15.65 11.16 -1.87
C LEU A 126 15.27 12.62 -2.15
N ARG A 127 14.41 13.22 -1.32
CA ARG A 127 14.16 14.66 -1.36
C ARG A 127 15.44 15.41 -0.95
N PRO A 128 15.90 16.39 -1.76
CA PRO A 128 17.06 17.21 -1.44
C PRO A 128 16.82 18.14 -0.25
#